data_AF-W4M977-F1
#
_entry.id   AF-W4M977-F1
#
_cell.length_a   1.000
_cell.length_b   1.000
_cell.length_c   1.000
_cell.angle_alpha   90.00
_cell.angle_beta   90.00
_cell.angle_gamma   90.00
#
_symmetry.space_group_name_H-M   'P 1'
#
loop_
_entity.id
_entity.type
_entity.pdbx_description
1 polymer ?
#
loop_
_entity_poly.entity_id
_entity_poly.type
_entity_poly.pdbx_seq_one_letter_code
_entity_poly.pdbx_strand_id
1 'polypeptide(L)'
;NLVGTTGDDVIAGLGGNDLIRGRGGNDIICGNEGNDEILGQNGDDLIGGGPGNDLLKGGKGQDGLEGNAGDDDLRGNDDNDDLIGGPGDDACNGNTGDDTVDSCETVRNIP
;
A
#
# COMPACT_ATOMS: atom_id res chain seq x y z
N ASN A 1 -7.13 13.64 3.91
CA ASN A 1 -7.77 12.75 4.93
C ASN A 1 -9.07 12.22 4.38
N LEU A 2 -9.04 10.99 3.88
CA LEU A 2 -10.10 10.29 3.16
C LEU A 2 -10.39 8.98 3.87
N VAL A 3 -11.67 8.60 3.96
CA VAL A 3 -12.10 7.39 4.68
C VAL A 3 -13.20 6.70 3.87
N GLY A 4 -12.98 5.43 3.55
CA GLY A 4 -13.95 4.52 2.95
C GLY A 4 -15.00 4.03 3.95
N THR A 5 -15.64 2.94 3.59
CA THR A 5 -16.83 2.40 4.22
C THR A 5 -16.52 1.07 4.90
N THR A 6 -17.33 0.04 4.71
CA THR A 6 -17.02 -1.34 5.12
C THR A 6 -17.29 -2.32 3.98
N GLY A 7 -17.48 -1.80 2.78
CA GLY A 7 -17.51 -2.56 1.54
C GLY A 7 -16.66 -1.83 0.52
N ASP A 8 -16.53 -2.45 -0.65
CA ASP A 8 -15.60 -2.05 -1.70
C ASP A 8 -15.74 -0.59 -2.11
N ASP A 9 -14.65 0.16 -2.00
CA ASP A 9 -14.55 1.58 -2.33
C ASP A 9 -13.50 1.84 -3.43
N VAL A 10 -13.65 2.98 -4.10
CA VAL A 10 -12.62 3.55 -4.98
C VAL A 10 -12.25 4.93 -4.46
N ILE A 11 -11.01 5.10 -4.01
CA ILE A 11 -10.56 6.29 -3.28
C ILE A 11 -9.34 6.91 -3.98
N ALA A 12 -9.34 8.23 -4.17
CA ALA A 12 -8.22 8.97 -4.75
C ALA A 12 -7.83 10.19 -3.89
N GLY A 13 -6.56 10.27 -3.48
CA GLY A 13 -5.96 11.40 -2.74
C GLY A 13 -5.81 12.67 -3.57
N LEU A 14 -5.58 12.51 -4.88
CA LEU A 14 -5.31 13.56 -5.85
C LEU A 14 -3.94 14.23 -5.69
N GLY A 15 -3.77 15.11 -4.73
CA GLY A 15 -2.56 15.91 -4.64
C GLY A 15 -2.33 16.46 -3.25
N GLY A 16 -1.07 16.50 -2.85
CA GLY A 16 -0.64 16.82 -1.50
C GLY A 16 -0.67 15.60 -0.59
N ASN A 17 -0.13 15.76 0.61
CA ASN A 17 0.04 14.66 1.55
C ASN A 17 -1.29 14.26 2.19
N ASP A 18 -1.73 13.04 1.90
CA ASP A 18 -2.98 12.48 2.36
C ASP A 18 -2.83 11.41 3.44
N LEU A 19 -3.93 11.25 4.17
CA LEU A 19 -4.16 10.08 5.03
C LEU A 19 -5.40 9.40 4.48
N ILE A 20 -5.27 8.17 4.00
CA ILE A 20 -6.35 7.41 3.38
C ILE A 20 -6.59 6.11 4.14
N ARG A 21 -7.86 5.79 4.39
CA ARG A 21 -8.27 4.56 5.09
C ARG A 21 -9.39 3.85 4.31
N GLY A 22 -9.13 2.68 3.77
CA GLY A 22 -10.11 1.83 3.07
C GLY A 22 -11.16 1.27 4.03
N ARG A 23 -10.67 0.63 5.10
CA ARG A 23 -11.37 0.01 6.25
C ARG A 23 -11.73 -1.45 6.05
N GLY A 24 -12.66 -1.73 5.15
CA GLY A 24 -13.27 -3.04 5.04
C GLY A 24 -13.86 -3.18 3.66
N GLY A 25 -13.70 -4.34 3.06
CA GLY A 25 -14.05 -4.53 1.64
C GLY A 25 -12.79 -4.56 0.80
N ASN A 26 -12.93 -4.88 -0.48
CA ASN A 26 -11.80 -4.97 -1.39
C ASN A 26 -11.68 -3.62 -2.11
N ASP A 27 -10.78 -2.77 -1.62
CA ASP A 27 -10.70 -1.38 -2.03
C ASP A 27 -9.71 -1.15 -3.17
N ILE A 28 -9.95 -0.12 -3.98
CA ILE A 28 -8.96 0.43 -4.91
C ILE A 28 -8.59 1.83 -4.43
N ILE A 29 -7.34 2.01 -4.01
CA ILE A 29 -6.86 3.23 -3.39
C ILE A 29 -5.66 3.78 -4.15
N CYS A 30 -5.72 5.07 -4.54
CA CYS A 30 -4.60 5.77 -5.18
C CYS A 30 -4.27 7.05 -4.41
N GLY A 31 -3.04 7.18 -3.90
CA GLY A 31 -2.54 8.40 -3.27
C GLY A 31 -2.43 9.55 -4.26
N ASN A 32 -1.77 9.30 -5.38
CA ASN A 32 -1.38 10.25 -6.43
C ASN A 32 -0.18 11.12 -5.98
N GLU A 33 -0.17 12.43 -6.25
CA GLU A 33 1.00 13.26 -5.92
C GLU A 33 1.04 13.59 -4.43
N GLY A 34 2.14 13.33 -3.74
CA GLY A 34 2.28 13.70 -2.33
C GLY A 34 2.99 12.61 -1.53
N ASN A 35 3.30 12.91 -0.28
CA ASN A 35 3.77 11.88 0.66
C ASN A 35 2.56 11.40 1.47
N ASP A 36 2.04 10.25 1.10
CA ASP A 36 0.76 9.74 1.57
C ASP A 36 0.93 8.64 2.64
N GLU A 37 -0.03 8.57 3.56
CA GLU A 37 -0.21 7.40 4.42
C GLU A 37 -1.51 6.70 4.03
N ILE A 38 -1.39 5.50 3.48
CA ILE A 38 -2.52 4.71 2.97
C ILE A 38 -2.65 3.41 3.75
N LEU A 39 -3.87 3.17 4.25
CA LEU A 39 -4.22 1.99 5.05
C LEU A 39 -5.40 1.27 4.37
N GLY A 40 -5.19 0.11 3.76
CA GLY A 40 -6.26 -0.73 3.19
C GLY A 40 -7.19 -1.29 4.27
N GLN A 41 -6.57 -1.88 5.28
CA GLN A 41 -7.14 -2.43 6.51
C GLN A 41 -7.68 -3.87 6.39
N ASN A 42 -8.92 -4.12 5.95
CA ASN A 42 -9.40 -5.50 5.81
C ASN A 42 -10.02 -5.70 4.43
N GLY A 43 -9.75 -6.85 3.83
CA GLY A 43 -10.18 -7.16 2.47
C GLY A 43 -8.96 -7.25 1.57
N ASP A 44 -9.17 -7.73 0.35
CA ASP A 44 -8.09 -7.84 -0.63
C ASP A 44 -8.00 -6.49 -1.37
N ASP A 45 -7.04 -5.65 -0.98
CA ASP A 45 -6.94 -4.27 -1.42
C ASP A 45 -5.92 -4.08 -2.56
N LEU A 46 -6.18 -3.13 -3.46
CA LEU A 46 -5.21 -2.64 -4.44
C LEU A 46 -4.83 -1.19 -4.12
N ILE A 47 -3.57 -0.99 -3.74
CA ILE A 47 -3.07 0.28 -3.23
C ILE A 47 -1.91 0.78 -4.07
N GLY A 48 -2.03 1.99 -4.62
CA GLY A 48 -0.95 2.73 -5.27
C GLY A 48 -0.61 4.01 -4.50
N GLY A 49 0.66 4.20 -4.17
CA GLY A 49 1.17 5.44 -3.55
C GLY A 49 1.12 6.59 -4.55
N GLY A 50 1.95 6.51 -5.58
CA GLY A 50 2.05 7.53 -6.62
C GLY A 50 3.40 8.23 -6.54
N PRO A 51 3.55 9.44 -7.07
CA PRO A 51 4.79 10.20 -6.87
C PRO A 51 4.89 10.79 -5.46
N GLY A 52 5.96 10.47 -4.75
CA GLY A 52 6.27 10.97 -3.42
C GLY A 52 6.84 9.87 -2.54
N ASN A 53 7.11 10.18 -1.26
CA ASN A 53 7.60 9.18 -0.32
C ASN A 53 6.41 8.70 0.53
N ASP A 54 5.92 7.52 0.22
CA ASP A 54 4.64 7.00 0.71
C ASP A 54 4.81 5.93 1.79
N LEU A 55 3.78 5.78 2.62
CA LEU A 55 3.62 4.70 3.57
C LEU A 55 2.37 3.91 3.22
N LEU A 56 2.55 2.70 2.69
CA LEU A 56 1.48 1.82 2.26
C LEU A 56 1.36 0.62 3.21
N LYS A 57 0.14 0.38 3.71
CA LYS A 57 -0.18 -0.79 4.54
C LYS A 57 -1.41 -1.49 3.98
N GLY A 58 -1.24 -2.74 3.54
CA GLY A 58 -2.32 -3.60 3.06
C GLY A 58 -3.28 -3.91 4.21
N GLY A 59 -2.85 -4.77 5.12
CA GLY A 59 -3.59 -5.04 6.35
C GLY A 59 -3.92 -6.51 6.46
N LYS A 60 -5.19 -6.86 6.32
CA LYS A 60 -5.64 -8.26 6.29
C LYS A 60 -6.26 -8.54 4.94
N GLY A 61 -5.82 -9.59 4.28
CA GLY A 61 -6.28 -9.95 2.95
C GLY A 61 -5.08 -10.12 2.04
N GLN A 62 -5.31 -10.61 0.83
CA GLN A 62 -4.26 -10.69 -0.17
C GLN A 62 -4.18 -9.34 -0.88
N ASP A 63 -3.22 -8.52 -0.49
CA ASP A 63 -3.12 -7.14 -0.94
C ASP A 63 -2.10 -6.96 -2.06
N GLY A 64 -2.38 -6.02 -2.97
CA GLY A 64 -1.45 -5.54 -3.98
C GLY A 64 -1.00 -4.12 -3.68
N LEU A 65 0.30 -3.91 -3.41
CA LEU A 65 0.88 -2.63 -3.04
C LEU A 65 1.90 -2.18 -4.09
N GLU A 66 1.73 -0.98 -4.65
CA GLU A 66 2.69 -0.35 -5.57
C GLU A 66 3.09 1.05 -5.05
N GLY A 67 4.36 1.21 -4.66
CA GLY A 67 4.90 2.49 -4.18
C GLY A 67 4.86 3.55 -5.29
N ASN A 68 5.32 3.16 -6.47
CA ASN A 68 5.60 4.03 -7.61
C ASN A 68 6.90 4.81 -7.40
N ALA A 69 6.88 6.15 -7.46
CA ALA A 69 8.12 6.92 -7.59
C ALA A 69 8.42 7.71 -6.32
N GLY A 70 9.57 7.47 -5.71
CA GLY A 70 10.00 8.08 -4.46
C GLY A 70 10.46 7.01 -3.49
N ASP A 71 10.86 7.40 -2.28
CA ASP A 71 11.38 6.42 -1.30
C ASP A 71 10.23 5.94 -0.41
N ASP A 72 9.74 4.73 -0.66
CA ASP A 72 8.49 4.22 -0.08
C ASP A 72 8.69 3.17 1.03
N ASP A 73 7.71 3.06 1.95
CA ASP A 73 7.61 2.00 2.97
C ASP A 73 6.34 1.19 2.74
N LEU A 74 6.49 -0.03 2.23
CA LEU A 74 5.40 -0.95 1.89
C LEU A 74 5.31 -2.08 2.92
N ARG A 75 4.10 -2.32 3.42
CA ARG A 75 3.82 -3.39 4.39
C ARG A 75 2.56 -4.17 4.03
N GLY A 76 2.74 -5.43 3.64
CA GLY A 76 1.63 -6.34 3.35
C GLY A 76 0.82 -6.64 4.62
N ASN A 77 1.51 -7.14 5.65
CA ASN A 77 1.02 -7.53 6.97
C ASN A 77 0.52 -8.98 7.04
N ASP A 78 -0.80 -9.20 7.08
CA ASP A 78 -1.38 -10.54 7.24
C ASP A 78 -1.80 -11.09 5.86
N ASP A 79 -1.55 -12.38 5.62
CA ASP A 79 -1.86 -13.11 4.38
C ASP A 79 -0.84 -12.84 3.24
N ASN A 80 -1.10 -13.36 2.04
CA ASN A 80 -0.11 -13.40 0.97
C ASN A 80 -0.20 -12.16 0.10
N ASP A 81 0.83 -11.32 0.14
CA ASP A 81 0.80 -10.01 -0.51
C ASP A 81 1.76 -9.90 -1.69
N ASP A 82 1.42 -9.02 -2.63
CA ASP A 82 2.29 -8.61 -3.74
C ASP A 82 2.76 -7.16 -3.52
N LEU A 83 4.06 -6.94 -3.31
CA LEU A 83 4.67 -5.63 -3.05
C LEU A 83 5.62 -5.25 -4.18
N ILE A 84 5.42 -4.06 -4.74
CA ILE A 84 6.28 -3.46 -5.77
C ILE A 84 6.70 -2.07 -5.27
N GLY A 85 7.98 -1.87 -4.96
CA GLY A 85 8.49 -0.56 -4.55
C GLY A 85 8.41 0.44 -5.70
N GLY A 86 9.21 0.20 -6.73
CA GLY A 86 9.24 1.02 -7.94
C GLY A 86 10.54 1.81 -8.02
N PRO A 87 10.57 2.98 -8.69
CA PRO A 87 11.75 3.83 -8.68
C PRO A 87 11.95 4.59 -7.35
N GLY A 88 12.99 4.25 -6.61
CA GLY A 88 13.34 4.94 -5.35
C GLY A 88 14.32 4.14 -4.52
N ASP A 89 14.56 4.57 -3.28
CA ASP A 89 15.16 3.72 -2.25
C ASP A 89 14.06 3.14 -1.34
N ASP A 90 13.48 2.00 -1.71
CA ASP A 90 12.27 1.44 -1.12
C ASP A 90 12.53 0.42 -0.01
N ALA A 91 11.60 0.38 0.95
CA ALA A 91 11.56 -0.54 2.06
C ALA A 91 10.27 -1.38 2.04
N CYS A 92 10.38 -2.66 1.74
CA CYS A 92 9.25 -3.57 1.63
C CYS A 92 9.29 -4.66 2.72
N ASN A 93 8.15 -4.92 3.34
CA ASN A 93 8.00 -5.90 4.41
C ASN A 93 6.66 -6.65 4.30
N GLY A 94 6.69 -7.88 3.81
CA GLY A 94 5.50 -8.74 3.70
C GLY A 94 4.92 -9.10 5.07
N ASN A 95 5.79 -9.43 6.04
CA ASN A 95 5.45 -9.95 7.37
C ASN A 95 4.98 -11.41 7.36
N THR A 96 3.67 -11.69 7.40
CA THR A 96 3.16 -13.05 7.56
C THR A 96 2.37 -13.47 6.34
N GLY A 97 2.83 -14.52 5.67
CA GLY A 97 2.24 -14.98 4.42
C GLY A 97 3.34 -15.48 3.50
N ASP A 98 2.97 -16.02 2.35
CA ASP A 98 3.92 -16.29 1.27
C ASP A 98 3.87 -15.08 0.31
N ASP A 99 4.75 -14.10 0.55
CA ASP A 99 4.72 -12.79 -0.14
C ASP A 99 5.60 -12.74 -1.39
N THR A 100 5.16 -11.99 -2.40
CA THR A 100 5.99 -11.59 -3.54
C THR A 100 6.49 -10.17 -3.33
N VAL A 101 7.80 -9.96 -3.44
CA VAL A 101 8.39 -8.62 -3.38
C VAL A 101 9.29 -8.39 -4.59
N ASP A 102 9.06 -7.29 -5.30
CA ASP A 102 9.87 -6.85 -6.43
C ASP A 102 10.21 -5.36 -6.33
N SER A 103 11.28 -4.96 -7.01
CA SER A 103 11.72 -3.56 -7.10
C SER A 103 11.79 -2.83 -5.75
N CYS A 104 12.35 -3.49 -4.73
CA CYS A 104 12.64 -2.87 -3.43
C CYS A 104 14.12 -3.05 -3.05
N GLU A 105 14.74 -1.99 -2.56
CA GLU A 105 16.13 -1.97 -2.12
C GLU A 105 16.32 -2.70 -0.80
N THR A 106 15.35 -2.54 0.11
CA THR A 106 15.35 -3.22 1.40
C THR A 106 14.13 -4.12 1.56
N VAL A 107 14.36 -5.42 1.60
CA VAL A 107 13.32 -6.43 1.81
C VAL A 107 13.42 -7.03 3.22
N ARG A 108 12.30 -7.13 3.95
CA ARG A 108 12.21 -7.65 5.32
C ARG A 108 11.08 -8.67 5.45
N ASN A 109 11.26 -9.64 6.35
CA ASN A 109 10.30 -10.70 6.73
C ASN A 109 9.45 -11.23 5.57
N ILE A 110 10.09 -11.90 4.62
CA ILE A 110 9.43 -12.65 3.55
C ILE A 110 9.64 -14.15 3.86
N PRO A 111 8.60 -14.87 4.32
CA PRO A 111 8.66 -16.31 4.62
C PRO A 111 8.95 -17.22 3.42
#